data_AF-A0A7J2YMF6-F1
#
_entry.id   AF-A0A7J2YMF6-F1
#
_cell.length_a   1.000
_cell.length_b   1.000
_cell.length_c   1.000
_cell.angle_alpha   90.00
_cell.angle_beta   90.00
_cell.angle_gamma   90.00
#
_symmetry.space_group_name_H-M   'P 1'
#
loop_
_entity.id
_entity.type
_entity.pdbx_description
1 polymer ?
#
loop_
_entity_poly.entity_id
_entity_poly.type
_entity_poly.pdbx_seq_one_letter_code
_entity_poly.pdbx_strand_id
1 'polypeptide(L)'
;MTDEEKNEMVVTPWEVRGKVDYERLIREFGTQPITEELLKKMAKYTGKLHPQLRRKLFFSHRDMDVVLDLYEKGVKFVLYTGRGPSGPVHIGHLIPWIFTKHLQDKFKTRLYFQMTDDEKFVIEDNLKLE
;
A
#
# COMPACT_ATOMS: atom_id res chain seq x y z
N MET A 1 14.97 30.64 12.94
CA MET A 1 14.15 29.50 12.50
C MET A 1 13.13 29.23 13.58
N THR A 2 11.86 29.55 13.30
CA THR A 2 10.74 29.33 14.23
C THR A 2 10.44 27.84 14.30
N ASP A 3 9.77 27.37 15.37
CA ASP A 3 9.39 25.96 15.53
C ASP A 3 8.46 25.44 14.41
N GLU A 4 7.90 26.33 13.58
CA GLU A 4 7.14 26.01 12.38
C GLU A 4 7.98 25.40 11.25
N GLU A 5 9.25 25.78 11.10
CA GLU A 5 10.13 25.26 10.03
C GLU A 5 10.67 23.84 10.33
N LYS A 6 10.59 23.36 11.58
CA LYS A 6 11.10 22.05 11.98
C LYS A 6 10.14 20.87 11.76
N ASN A 7 8.91 21.11 11.29
CA ASN A 7 7.85 20.09 11.22
C ASN A 7 7.15 19.97 9.86
N GLU A 8 7.79 20.36 8.76
CA GLU A 8 7.19 20.13 7.44
C GLU A 8 7.26 18.63 7.08
N MET A 9 6.11 17.97 7.17
CA MET A 9 5.89 16.60 6.70
C MET A 9 6.05 16.54 5.19
N VAL A 10 7.01 15.76 4.71
CA VAL A 10 7.22 15.48 3.28
C VAL A 10 7.00 13.99 3.04
N VAL A 11 6.10 13.66 2.13
CA VAL A 11 5.83 12.28 1.71
C VAL A 11 5.72 12.24 0.19
N THR A 12 6.73 11.67 -0.45
CA THR A 12 6.77 11.43 -1.89
C THR A 12 7.12 9.95 -2.14
N PRO A 13 7.05 9.45 -3.39
CA PRO A 13 7.49 8.10 -3.70
C PRO A 13 8.97 7.80 -3.37
N TRP A 14 9.80 8.84 -3.20
CA TRP A 14 11.25 8.70 -2.99
C TRP A 14 11.74 9.16 -1.61
N GLU A 15 11.00 10.04 -0.94
CA GLU A 15 11.39 10.61 0.35
C GLU A 15 10.23 10.65 1.33
N VAL A 16 10.51 10.29 2.59
CA VAL A 16 9.63 10.51 3.74
C VAL A 16 10.43 11.24 4.81
N ARG A 17 9.97 12.43 5.21
CA ARG A 17 10.64 13.28 6.21
C ARG A 17 9.65 13.94 7.16
N GLY A 18 10.06 14.13 8.40
CA GLY A 18 9.25 14.74 9.46
C GLY A 18 8.32 13.74 10.14
N LYS A 19 7.53 14.23 11.11
CA LYS A 19 6.53 13.42 11.80
C LYS A 19 5.32 13.24 10.88
N VAL A 20 5.05 11.99 10.49
CA VAL A 20 3.93 11.68 9.58
C VAL A 20 2.60 11.78 10.32
N ASP A 21 1.71 12.63 9.79
CA ASP A 21 0.30 12.73 10.16
C ASP A 21 -0.54 12.03 9.09
N TYR A 22 -1.00 10.83 9.40
CA TYR A 22 -1.78 10.01 8.48
C TYR A 22 -3.16 10.60 8.15
N GLU A 23 -3.79 11.34 9.06
CA GLU A 23 -5.08 11.99 8.77
C GLU A 23 -4.90 13.15 7.79
N ARG A 24 -3.82 13.92 7.96
CA ARG A 24 -3.41 14.95 7.01
C ARG A 24 -3.13 14.35 5.64
N LEU A 25 -2.40 13.23 5.57
CA LEU A 25 -2.14 12.53 4.30
C LEU A 25 -3.41 12.07 3.60
N ILE A 26 -4.41 11.54 4.34
CA ILE A 26 -5.69 11.13 3.74
C ILE A 26 -6.32 12.32 3.00
N ARG A 27 -6.35 13.50 3.63
CA ARG A 27 -6.93 14.72 3.07
C ARG A 27 -6.12 15.24 1.87
N GLU A 28 -4.80 15.37 2.02
CA GLU A 28 -3.93 15.89 0.96
C GLU A 28 -3.93 15.01 -0.29
N PHE A 29 -3.94 13.69 -0.11
CA PHE A 29 -3.90 12.75 -1.22
C PHE A 29 -5.31 12.39 -1.72
N GLY A 30 -6.38 12.94 -1.14
CA GLY A 30 -7.76 12.67 -1.55
C GLY A 30 -8.13 11.18 -1.48
N THR A 31 -7.61 10.46 -0.48
CA THR A 31 -7.94 9.04 -0.24
C THR A 31 -9.08 8.93 0.77
N GLN A 32 -9.60 7.72 0.96
CA GLN A 32 -10.64 7.45 1.95
C GLN A 32 -10.08 6.59 3.09
N PRO A 33 -10.49 6.82 4.35
CA PRO A 33 -10.10 5.96 5.46
C PRO A 33 -10.75 4.58 5.32
N ILE A 34 -10.04 3.53 5.72
CA ILE A 34 -10.63 2.18 5.80
C ILE A 34 -11.59 2.15 7.00
N THR A 35 -12.89 2.17 6.71
CA THR A 35 -13.95 2.21 7.72
C THR A 35 -14.17 0.85 8.39
N GLU A 36 -14.81 0.85 9.56
CA GLU A 36 -15.20 -0.39 10.25
C GLU A 36 -16.15 -1.26 9.41
N GLU A 37 -16.97 -0.66 8.55
CA GLU A 37 -17.82 -1.39 7.60
C GLU A 37 -17.00 -2.13 6.55
N LEU A 38 -15.97 -1.48 5.99
CA LEU A 38 -15.04 -2.12 5.06
C LEU A 38 -14.24 -3.24 5.74
N LEU A 39 -13.80 -3.04 6.98
CA LEU A 39 -13.12 -4.09 7.75
C LEU A 39 -14.03 -5.31 7.96
N LYS A 40 -15.32 -5.10 8.24
CA LYS A 40 -16.32 -6.18 8.34
C LYS A 40 -16.54 -6.89 7.00
N LYS A 41 -16.69 -6.16 5.88
CA LYS A 41 -16.80 -6.75 4.53
C LYS A 41 -15.55 -7.57 4.19
N MET A 42 -14.35 -7.05 4.49
CA MET A 42 -13.10 -7.79 4.31
C MET A 42 -13.06 -9.08 5.12
N ALA A 43 -13.43 -9.02 6.41
CA ALA A 43 -13.46 -10.20 7.27
C ALA A 43 -14.46 -11.24 6.77
N LYS A 44 -15.64 -10.82 6.26
CA LYS A 44 -16.63 -11.70 5.61
C LYS A 44 -16.02 -12.48 4.45
N TYR A 45 -15.33 -11.81 3.52
CA TYR A 45 -14.79 -12.48 2.32
C TYR A 45 -13.50 -13.26 2.55
N THR A 46 -12.68 -12.84 3.52
CA THR A 46 -11.41 -13.51 3.84
C THR A 46 -11.53 -14.56 4.95
N GLY A 47 -12.68 -14.61 5.63
CA GLY A 47 -12.96 -15.44 6.80
C GLY A 47 -12.31 -14.98 8.11
N LYS A 48 -11.35 -14.02 8.06
CA LYS A 48 -10.75 -13.40 9.25
C LYS A 48 -10.11 -12.06 8.91
N LEU A 49 -10.18 -11.10 9.82
CA LEU A 49 -9.49 -9.82 9.61
C LEU A 49 -7.96 -9.98 9.77
N HIS A 50 -7.21 -9.64 8.73
CA HIS A 50 -5.75 -9.70 8.74
C HIS A 50 -5.16 -8.81 9.86
N PRO A 51 -4.09 -9.21 10.59
CA PRO A 51 -3.51 -8.40 11.66
C PRO A 51 -3.12 -6.97 11.24
N GLN A 52 -2.64 -6.80 9.99
CA GLN A 52 -2.28 -5.48 9.46
C GLN A 52 -3.49 -4.56 9.27
N LEU A 53 -4.67 -5.10 8.92
CA LEU A 53 -5.92 -4.33 8.87
C LEU A 53 -6.45 -4.05 10.28
N ARG A 54 -6.49 -5.07 11.15
CA ARG A 54 -6.97 -4.95 12.53
C ARG A 54 -6.19 -3.90 13.35
N ARG A 55 -4.89 -3.79 13.11
CA ARG A 55 -4.00 -2.82 13.77
C ARG A 55 -3.89 -1.49 13.01
N LYS A 56 -4.67 -1.29 11.95
CA LYS A 56 -4.68 -0.08 11.12
C LYS A 56 -3.31 0.27 10.53
N LEU A 57 -2.48 -0.73 10.18
CA LEU A 57 -1.24 -0.51 9.42
C LEU A 57 -1.56 -0.09 7.98
N PHE A 58 -2.57 -0.73 7.38
CA PHE A 58 -3.26 -0.17 6.21
C PHE A 58 -4.42 0.66 6.74
N PHE A 59 -4.42 1.96 6.43
CA PHE A 59 -5.33 2.92 7.05
C PHE A 59 -6.20 3.67 6.03
N SER A 60 -5.79 3.74 4.77
CA SER A 60 -6.53 4.38 3.69
C SER A 60 -6.67 3.49 2.45
N HIS A 61 -7.60 3.85 1.58
CA HIS A 61 -7.86 3.16 0.32
C HIS A 61 -8.39 4.13 -0.76
N ARG A 62 -8.52 3.61 -1.99
CA ARG A 62 -9.32 4.16 -3.09
C ARG A 62 -10.13 3.01 -3.70
N ASP A 63 -11.44 3.20 -3.85
CA ASP A 63 -12.38 2.26 -4.49
C ASP A 63 -12.34 0.81 -3.98
N MET A 64 -11.97 0.61 -2.71
CA MET A 64 -11.93 -0.71 -2.09
C MET A 64 -13.35 -1.26 -1.89
N ASP A 65 -14.28 -0.40 -1.52
CA ASP A 65 -15.73 -0.65 -1.53
C ASP A 65 -16.21 -1.15 -2.88
N VAL A 66 -15.83 -0.46 -3.98
CA VAL A 66 -16.20 -0.84 -5.34
C VAL A 66 -15.66 -2.22 -5.71
N VAL A 67 -14.38 -2.50 -5.44
CA VAL A 67 -13.78 -3.81 -5.71
C VAL A 67 -14.49 -4.92 -4.94
N LEU A 68 -14.85 -4.70 -3.67
CA LEU A 68 -15.55 -5.68 -2.86
C LEU A 68 -17.00 -5.92 -3.31
N ASP A 69 -17.69 -4.88 -3.75
CA ASP A 69 -19.05 -4.99 -4.29
C ASP A 69 -19.06 -5.69 -5.66
N LEU A 70 -18.06 -5.45 -6.50
CA LEU A 70 -17.86 -6.18 -7.75
C LEU A 70 -17.52 -7.65 -7.51
N TYR A 71 -16.67 -7.93 -6.52
CA TYR A 71 -16.35 -9.30 -6.11
C TYR A 71 -17.60 -10.05 -5.63
N GLU A 72 -18.48 -9.41 -4.85
CA GLU A 72 -19.76 -10.00 -4.42
C GLU A 72 -20.67 -10.35 -5.61
N LYS A 73 -20.59 -9.59 -6.71
CA LYS A 73 -21.30 -9.86 -7.96
C LYS A 73 -20.62 -10.91 -8.85
N GLY A 74 -19.53 -11.53 -8.40
CA GLY A 74 -18.77 -12.53 -9.14
C GLY A 74 -17.83 -11.96 -10.20
N VAL A 75 -17.62 -10.64 -10.23
CA VAL A 75 -16.66 -10.00 -11.13
C VAL A 75 -15.25 -10.25 -10.62
N LYS A 76 -14.39 -10.75 -11.51
CA LYS A 76 -12.99 -11.04 -11.19
C LYS A 76 -12.17 -9.74 -11.21
N PHE A 77 -11.27 -9.60 -10.26
CA PHE A 77 -10.24 -8.55 -10.23
C PHE A 77 -8.86 -9.20 -10.13
N VAL A 78 -7.78 -8.43 -10.29
CA VAL A 78 -6.39 -8.89 -10.14
C VAL A 78 -5.66 -8.06 -9.09
N LEU A 79 -4.60 -8.60 -8.52
CA LEU A 79 -3.70 -7.88 -7.62
C LEU A 79 -2.49 -7.37 -8.40
N TYR A 80 -2.03 -6.18 -8.03
CA TYR A 80 -0.83 -5.56 -8.58
C TYR A 80 -0.02 -4.92 -7.44
N THR A 81 1.28 -5.22 -7.41
CA THR A 81 2.25 -4.57 -6.51
C THR A 81 3.63 -4.67 -7.15
N GLY A 82 4.66 -4.11 -6.53
CA GLY A 82 6.00 -4.17 -7.10
C GLY A 82 7.12 -3.82 -6.13
N ARG A 83 8.33 -3.71 -6.70
CA ARG A 83 9.56 -3.34 -6.01
C ARG A 83 10.54 -2.71 -7.00
N GLY A 84 11.00 -1.49 -6.70
CA GLY A 84 12.20 -0.94 -7.34
C GLY A 84 13.46 -1.47 -6.67
N PRO A 85 14.33 -2.25 -7.34
CA PRO A 85 15.45 -2.96 -6.73
C PRO A 85 16.67 -2.07 -6.45
N SER A 86 16.55 -1.11 -5.53
CA SER A 86 17.65 -0.21 -5.13
C SER A 86 18.64 -0.80 -4.11
N GLY A 87 18.47 -2.07 -3.73
CA GLY A 87 19.29 -2.72 -2.71
C GLY A 87 18.58 -3.87 -1.99
N PRO A 88 19.20 -4.44 -0.94
CA PRO A 88 18.69 -5.60 -0.22
C PRO A 88 17.30 -5.39 0.38
N VAL A 89 16.54 -6.48 0.51
CA VAL A 89 15.19 -6.47 1.08
C VAL A 89 15.25 -6.41 2.61
N HIS A 90 14.74 -5.32 3.20
CA HIS A 90 14.46 -5.22 4.63
C HIS A 90 12.97 -5.43 4.99
N ILE A 91 12.66 -5.48 6.29
CA ILE A 91 11.32 -5.79 6.83
C ILE A 91 10.20 -4.87 6.32
N GLY A 92 10.50 -3.58 6.08
CA GLY A 92 9.54 -2.64 5.52
C GLY A 92 8.97 -3.07 4.17
N HIS A 93 9.79 -3.66 3.29
CA HIS A 93 9.34 -4.16 1.98
C HIS A 93 8.40 -5.36 2.11
N LEU A 94 8.53 -6.16 3.19
CA LEU A 94 7.71 -7.36 3.38
C LEU A 94 6.28 -7.03 3.80
N ILE A 95 6.03 -5.86 4.40
CA ILE A 95 4.70 -5.43 4.87
C ILE A 95 3.64 -5.51 3.75
N PRO A 96 3.82 -4.85 2.59
CA PRO A 96 2.87 -4.97 1.48
C PRO A 96 2.82 -6.38 0.91
N TRP A 97 3.95 -7.10 0.80
CA TRP A 97 3.96 -8.43 0.17
C TRP A 97 3.23 -9.48 1.00
N ILE A 98 3.39 -9.47 2.31
CA ILE A 98 2.64 -10.35 3.23
C ILE A 98 1.14 -10.08 3.09
N PHE A 99 0.74 -8.82 3.00
CA PHE A 99 -0.67 -8.47 2.82
C PHE A 99 -1.21 -8.94 1.47
N THR A 100 -0.48 -8.67 0.39
CA THR A 100 -0.83 -9.09 -0.97
C THR A 100 -0.95 -10.61 -1.07
N LYS A 101 -0.02 -11.35 -0.45
CA LYS A 101 -0.09 -12.82 -0.38
C LYS A 101 -1.37 -13.28 0.34
N HIS A 102 -1.72 -12.65 1.46
CA HIS A 102 -2.97 -12.94 2.15
C HIS A 102 -4.20 -12.68 1.27
N LEU A 103 -4.24 -11.56 0.55
CA LEU A 103 -5.32 -11.26 -0.38
C LEU A 103 -5.39 -12.30 -1.51
N GLN A 104 -4.24 -12.65 -2.09
CA GLN A 104 -4.16 -13.66 -3.15
C GLN A 104 -4.70 -15.02 -2.69
N ASP A 105 -4.29 -15.47 -1.50
CA ASP A 105 -4.72 -16.74 -0.92
C ASP A 105 -6.24 -16.78 -0.66
N LYS A 106 -6.84 -15.64 -0.29
CA LYS A 106 -8.24 -15.55 0.10
C LYS A 106 -9.19 -15.29 -1.06
N PHE A 107 -8.81 -14.42 -1.98
CA PHE A 107 -9.61 -14.09 -3.16
C PHE A 107 -9.30 -14.98 -4.38
N LYS A 108 -8.28 -15.85 -4.29
CA LYS A 108 -7.88 -16.79 -5.34
C LYS A 108 -7.68 -16.11 -6.70
N THR A 109 -7.02 -14.96 -6.67
CA THR A 109 -6.78 -14.13 -7.86
C THR A 109 -5.33 -14.17 -8.32
N ARG A 110 -5.10 -13.72 -9.56
CA ARG A 110 -3.77 -13.52 -10.14
C ARG A 110 -3.10 -12.29 -9.52
N LEU A 111 -1.79 -12.41 -9.30
CA LEU A 111 -0.91 -11.32 -8.91
C LEU A 111 0.04 -11.00 -10.06
N TYR A 112 0.13 -9.72 -10.43
CA TYR A 112 1.23 -9.19 -11.22
C TYR A 112 2.19 -8.45 -10.30
N PHE A 113 3.46 -8.85 -10.33
CA PHE A 113 4.50 -8.26 -9.49
C PHE A 113 5.55 -7.60 -10.39
N GLN A 114 5.62 -6.27 -10.35
CA GLN A 114 6.57 -5.51 -11.18
C GLN A 114 7.90 -5.34 -10.44
N MET A 115 9.00 -5.62 -11.15
CA MET A 115 10.33 -5.14 -10.78
C MET A 115 10.62 -3.89 -11.61
N THR A 116 10.88 -2.77 -10.96
CA THR A 116 11.18 -1.48 -11.64
C THR A 116 12.67 -1.18 -11.60
N ASP A 117 13.48 -2.09 -12.15
CA ASP A 117 14.92 -1.92 -12.31
C ASP A 117 15.25 -0.77 -13.28
N ASP A 118 14.44 -0.59 -14.31
CA ASP A 118 14.45 0.57 -15.21
C ASP A 118 14.30 1.91 -14.46
N GLU A 119 13.32 2.03 -13.56
CA GLU A 119 13.12 3.21 -12.71
C GLU A 119 14.38 3.49 -11.88
N LYS A 120 14.96 2.44 -11.28
CA LYS A 120 16.15 2.59 -10.43
C LYS A 120 17.39 2.97 -11.22
N PHE A 121 17.55 2.44 -12.43
CA PHE A 121 18.61 2.87 -13.33
C PHE A 121 18.48 4.36 -13.72
N VAL A 122 17.25 4.84 -13.98
CA VAL A 122 17.04 6.24 -14.39
C VAL A 122 17.23 7.23 -13.24
N ILE A 123 16.91 6.83 -12.00
CA ILE A 123 16.91 7.74 -10.84
C ILE A 123 18.25 7.71 -10.07
N GLU A 124 18.96 6.59 -10.05
CA GLU A 124 20.20 6.43 -9.28
C GLU A 124 21.42 6.42 -10.21
N ASP A 125 22.17 7.53 -10.24
CA ASP A 125 23.35 7.75 -11.10
C ASP A 125 24.43 6.66 -11.00
N ASN A 126 24.47 5.95 -9.89
CA ASN A 126 25.46 4.94 -9.54
C ASN A 126 25.02 3.49 -9.86
N LEU A 127 23.80 3.28 -10.36
CA LEU A 127 23.33 1.97 -10.81
C LEU A 127 23.58 1.77 -12.31
N LYS A 128 23.88 0.53 -12.70
CA LYS A 128 24.04 0.13 -14.11
C LYS A 128 22.95 -0.87 -14.46
N LEU A 129 22.42 -0.77 -15.68
CA LEU A 129 21.70 -1.89 -16.30
C LEU A 129 22.71 -3.03 -16.49
N GLU A 130 22.36 -4.22 -16.00
CA GLU A 130 23.10 -5.45 -16.28
C GLU A 130 22.99 -5.84 -17.76
#